data_AF-A0AB73UA76-F1
#
_entry.id   AF-A0AB73UA76-F1
#
_cell.length_a   1.000
_cell.length_b   1.000
_cell.length_c   1.000
_cell.angle_alpha   90.00
_cell.angle_beta   90.00
_cell.angle_gamma   90.00
#
_symmetry.space_group_name_H-M   'P 1'
#
loop_
_entity.id
_entity.type
_entity.pdbx_description
1 polymer ?
#
loop_
_entity_poly.entity_id
_entity_poly.type
_entity_poly.pdbx_seq_one_letter_code
_entity_poly.pdbx_strand_id
1 'polypeptide(L)'
;MSREAKAEWKRVAPGLVRLDLIKPEDRATLAAYCETWARFVAATKDVTANGITVRNESTRKDGSTSVWWTKNPAVAVAEQASARLLQFANHFGLTPAAERNVSKRDDDRGEFEANPFAGPAADD
;
A
#
# COMPACT_ATOMS: atom_id res chain seq x y z
N MET A 1 11.46 7.80 2.25
CA MET A 1 10.36 7.76 1.27
C MET A 1 10.83 8.24 -0.08
N SER A 2 10.67 7.42 -1.11
CA SER A 2 10.89 7.79 -2.52
C SER A 2 10.01 8.98 -2.95
N ARG A 3 10.31 9.60 -4.10
CA ARG A 3 9.53 10.75 -4.62
C ARG A 3 8.06 10.38 -4.81
N GLU A 4 7.80 9.23 -5.44
CA GLU A 4 6.46 8.72 -5.70
C GLU A 4 5.74 8.39 -4.38
N ALA A 5 6.43 7.76 -3.42
CA ALA A 5 5.85 7.46 -2.11
C ALA A 5 5.48 8.73 -1.32
N LYS A 6 6.29 9.79 -1.40
CA LYS A 6 5.96 11.09 -0.79
C LYS A 6 4.73 11.74 -1.45
N ALA A 7 4.59 11.59 -2.78
CA ALA A 7 3.41 12.08 -3.49
C ALA A 7 2.15 11.33 -3.03
N GLU A 8 2.25 10.01 -2.90
CA GLU A 8 1.16 9.18 -2.42
C GLU A 8 0.77 9.51 -0.97
N TRP A 9 1.75 9.68 -0.08
CA TRP A 9 1.50 10.13 1.29
C TRP A 9 0.69 11.43 1.31
N LYS A 10 1.09 12.43 0.51
CA LYS A 10 0.37 13.71 0.41
C LYS A 10 -1.05 13.56 -0.12
N ARG A 11 -1.31 12.54 -0.94
CA ARG A 11 -2.63 12.24 -1.50
C ARG A 11 -3.55 11.60 -0.47
N VAL A 12 -3.09 10.58 0.27
CA VAL A 12 -3.95 9.76 1.12
C VAL A 12 -3.99 10.19 2.58
N ALA A 13 -2.87 10.64 3.14
CA ALA A 13 -2.78 10.92 4.58
C ALA A 13 -3.78 12.01 5.05
N PRO A 14 -3.98 13.13 4.34
CA PRO A 14 -4.93 14.15 4.79
C PRO A 14 -6.38 13.63 4.87
N GLY A 15 -6.78 12.77 3.93
CA GLY A 15 -8.11 12.16 3.93
C GLY A 15 -8.27 11.19 5.11
N LEU A 16 -7.27 10.34 5.35
CA LEU A 16 -7.28 9.39 6.46
C LEU A 16 -7.30 10.11 7.83
N VAL A 17 -6.56 11.20 8.00
CA VAL A 17 -6.59 12.01 9.23
C VAL A 17 -7.94 12.70 9.40
N ARG A 18 -8.49 13.31 8.34
CA ARG A 18 -9.79 14.00 8.40
C ARG A 18 -10.94 13.07 8.80
N LEU A 19 -10.83 11.80 8.44
CA LEU A 19 -11.82 10.76 8.74
C LEU A 19 -11.48 9.97 10.02
N ASP A 20 -10.48 10.38 10.80
CA ASP A 20 -10.01 9.69 12.02
C ASP A 20 -9.66 8.21 11.81
N LEU A 21 -9.14 7.86 10.64
CA LEU A 21 -8.81 6.47 10.25
C LEU A 21 -7.40 6.04 10.59
N ILE A 22 -6.54 6.99 10.98
CA ILE A 22 -5.16 6.74 11.33
C ILE A 22 -4.75 7.61 12.52
N LYS A 23 -3.89 7.05 13.37
CA LYS A 23 -3.26 7.75 14.48
C LYS A 23 -1.76 7.97 14.21
N PRO A 24 -1.07 8.82 14.98
CA PRO A 24 0.38 9.02 14.82
C PRO A 24 1.20 7.72 14.84
N GLU A 25 0.74 6.70 15.58
CA GLU A 25 1.38 5.40 15.71
C GLU A 25 1.33 4.59 14.39
N ASP A 26 0.34 4.83 13.53
CA ASP A 26 0.17 4.14 12.24
C ASP A 26 1.13 4.62 11.14
N ARG A 27 1.93 5.65 11.45
CA ARG A 27 2.85 6.30 10.49
C ARG A 27 3.77 5.30 9.77
N ALA A 28 4.28 4.29 10.48
CA ALA A 28 5.19 3.31 9.87
C ALA A 28 4.47 2.46 8.82
N THR A 29 3.25 1.99 9.13
CA THR A 29 2.42 1.20 8.23
C THR A 29 2.00 2.02 7.00
N LEU A 30 1.64 3.29 7.20
CA LEU A 30 1.27 4.18 6.09
C LEU A 30 2.48 4.49 5.19
N ALA A 31 3.67 4.64 5.76
CA ALA A 31 4.89 4.83 4.99
C ALA A 31 5.21 3.59 4.13
N ALA A 32 4.99 2.39 4.68
CA ALA A 32 5.17 1.14 3.95
C ALA A 32 4.16 0.98 2.80
N TYR A 33 2.89 1.37 3.00
CA TYR A 33 1.90 1.44 1.92
C TYR A 33 2.38 2.33 0.77
N CYS A 34 2.81 3.56 1.09
CA CYS A 34 3.26 4.52 0.10
C CYS A 34 4.52 4.06 -0.66
N GLU A 35 5.47 3.38 0.00
CA GLU A 35 6.63 2.81 -0.70
C GLU A 35 6.26 1.60 -1.57
N THR A 36 5.26 0.84 -1.16
CA THR A 36 4.71 -0.25 -1.98
C THR A 36 4.03 0.31 -3.23
N TRP A 37 3.31 1.43 -3.10
CA TRP A 37 2.74 2.18 -4.23
C TRP A 37 3.82 2.63 -5.21
N ALA A 38 4.88 3.24 -4.72
CA ALA A 38 6.01 3.66 -5.56
C ALA A 38 6.62 2.50 -6.35
N ARG A 39 6.79 1.35 -5.70
CA ARG A 39 7.30 0.12 -6.33
C ARG A 39 6.35 -0.41 -7.39
N PHE A 40 5.04 -0.44 -7.10
CA PHE A 40 4.02 -0.84 -8.06
C PHE A 40 4.06 0.05 -9.31
N VAL A 41 4.02 1.39 -9.13
CA VAL A 41 4.07 2.34 -10.24
C VAL A 41 5.32 2.16 -11.09
N ALA A 42 6.50 2.00 -10.46
CA ALA A 42 7.74 1.78 -11.19
C ALA A 42 7.74 0.48 -12.00
N ALA A 43 7.30 -0.63 -11.39
CA ALA A 43 7.22 -1.93 -12.04
C ALA A 43 6.20 -1.94 -13.19
N THR A 44 5.02 -1.36 -13.00
CA THR A 44 4.00 -1.24 -14.05
C THR A 44 4.49 -0.38 -15.22
N LYS A 45 5.22 0.71 -14.96
CA LYS A 45 5.83 1.52 -16.02
C LYS A 45 6.85 0.71 -16.83
N ASP A 46 7.67 -0.10 -16.17
CA ASP A 46 8.63 -0.97 -16.85
C ASP A 46 7.93 -2.03 -17.71
N VAL A 47 6.93 -2.74 -17.16
CA VAL A 47 6.14 -3.72 -17.92
C VAL A 47 5.44 -3.08 -19.11
N THR A 48 4.96 -1.83 -18.96
CA THR A 48 4.32 -1.08 -20.06
C THR A 48 5.34 -0.74 -21.16
N ALA A 49 6.55 -0.34 -20.78
CA ALA A 49 7.59 0.07 -21.73
C ALA A 49 8.28 -1.12 -22.42
N ASN A 50 8.55 -2.19 -21.68
CA ASN A 50 9.39 -3.31 -22.10
C ASN A 50 8.60 -4.59 -22.39
N GLY A 51 7.30 -4.60 -22.09
CA GLY A 51 6.44 -5.77 -22.23
C GLY A 51 6.63 -6.79 -21.10
N ILE A 52 5.87 -7.89 -21.19
CA ILE A 52 5.89 -8.99 -20.21
C ILE A 52 7.05 -9.98 -20.44
N THR A 53 7.77 -9.87 -21.55
CA THR A 53 8.98 -10.63 -21.87
C THR A 53 10.09 -9.70 -22.34
N VAL A 54 11.30 -9.97 -21.91
CA VAL A 54 12.49 -9.18 -22.27
C VAL A 54 13.45 -10.00 -23.12
N ARG A 55 14.10 -9.33 -24.08
CA ARG A 55 15.14 -9.92 -24.92
C ARG A 55 16.46 -9.90 -24.16
N ASN A 56 17.11 -11.05 -24.06
CA ASN A 56 18.45 -11.19 -23.53
C ASN A 56 19.39 -11.56 -24.67
N GLU A 57 20.61 -11.05 -24.61
CA GLU A 57 21.68 -11.44 -25.50
C GLU A 57 22.97 -11.69 -24.72
N SER A 58 23.77 -12.63 -25.18
CA SER A 58 25.11 -12.89 -24.66
C SER A 58 26.05 -13.24 -25.80
N THR A 59 27.17 -12.53 -25.84
CA THR A 59 28.24 -12.75 -26.81
C THR A 59 29.29 -13.63 -26.18
N ARG A 60 29.54 -14.78 -26.81
CA ARG A 60 30.57 -15.72 -26.41
C ARG A 60 31.96 -15.22 -26.82
N LYS A 61 33.01 -15.81 -26.23
CA LYS A 61 34.41 -15.47 -26.53
C LYS A 61 34.81 -15.73 -27.99
N ASP A 62 34.06 -16.60 -28.69
CA ASP A 62 34.25 -16.92 -30.11
C ASP A 62 33.56 -15.91 -31.06
N GLY A 63 32.90 -14.88 -30.53
CA GLY A 63 32.17 -13.88 -31.31
C GLY A 63 30.73 -14.26 -31.66
N SER A 64 30.27 -15.47 -31.33
CA SER A 64 28.88 -15.87 -31.54
C SER A 64 27.95 -15.20 -30.52
N THR A 65 26.79 -14.70 -30.99
CA THR A 65 25.77 -14.07 -30.15
C THR A 65 24.58 -15.00 -29.98
N SER A 66 24.22 -15.32 -28.73
CA SER A 66 23.01 -16.07 -28.40
C SER A 66 21.92 -15.09 -27.96
N VAL A 67 20.70 -15.24 -28.50
CA VAL A 67 19.54 -14.41 -28.14
C VAL A 67 18.43 -15.30 -27.61
N TRP A 68 17.85 -14.93 -26.48
CA TRP A 68 16.70 -15.64 -25.91
C TRP A 68 15.76 -14.68 -25.18
N TRP A 69 14.53 -15.12 -24.94
CA TRP A 69 13.51 -14.34 -24.27
C TRP A 69 13.23 -14.91 -22.89
N THR A 70 13.15 -14.04 -21.88
CA THR A 70 12.73 -14.40 -20.53
C THR A 70 11.54 -13.57 -20.10
N LYS A 71 10.83 -14.00 -19.05
CA LYS A 71 9.82 -13.15 -18.41
C LYS A 71 10.46 -11.86 -17.94
N ASN A 72 9.74 -10.75 -18.08
CA ASN A 72 10.15 -9.48 -17.49
C ASN A 72 10.09 -9.60 -15.95
N PRO A 73 11.20 -9.43 -15.22
CA PRO A 73 11.19 -9.50 -13.76
C PRO A 73 10.27 -8.47 -13.11
N ALA A 74 10.01 -7.33 -13.76
CA ALA A 74 9.09 -6.31 -13.27
C ALA A 74 7.65 -6.81 -13.16
N VAL A 75 7.25 -7.85 -13.92
CA VAL A 75 5.92 -8.48 -13.77
C VAL A 75 5.75 -9.05 -12.37
N ALA A 76 6.73 -9.81 -11.88
CA ALA A 76 6.65 -10.39 -10.53
C ALA A 76 6.61 -9.29 -9.45
N VAL A 77 7.36 -8.21 -9.64
CA VAL A 77 7.37 -7.07 -8.73
C VAL A 77 6.01 -6.36 -8.71
N ALA A 78 5.40 -6.15 -9.88
CA ALA A 78 4.08 -5.52 -10.00
C ALA A 78 3.00 -6.36 -9.31
N GLU A 79 2.97 -7.67 -9.54
CA GLU A 79 2.01 -8.58 -8.91
C GLU A 79 2.15 -8.61 -7.39
N GLN A 80 3.37 -8.73 -6.87
CA GLN A 80 3.64 -8.72 -5.44
C GLN A 80 3.27 -7.39 -4.79
N ALA A 81 3.60 -6.26 -5.43
CA ALA A 81 3.27 -4.94 -4.93
C ALA A 81 1.75 -4.71 -4.95
N SER A 82 1.05 -5.17 -5.99
CA SER A 82 -0.42 -5.11 -6.09
C SER A 82 -1.11 -5.86 -4.94
N ALA A 83 -0.70 -7.11 -4.69
CA ALA A 83 -1.24 -7.91 -3.59
C ALA A 83 -0.99 -7.24 -2.22
N ARG A 84 0.21 -6.68 -2.02
CA ARG A 84 0.56 -6.00 -0.77
C ARG A 84 -0.18 -4.66 -0.60
N LEU A 85 -0.38 -3.92 -1.69
CA LEU A 85 -1.20 -2.71 -1.71
C LEU A 85 -2.63 -3.00 -1.29
N LEU A 86 -3.24 -4.07 -1.81
CA LEU A 86 -4.61 -4.44 -1.44
C LEU A 86 -4.72 -4.76 0.06
N GLN A 87 -3.73 -5.46 0.64
CA GLN A 87 -3.70 -5.74 2.08
C GLN A 87 -3.66 -4.45 2.91
N PHE A 88 -2.75 -3.53 2.60
CA PHE A 88 -2.68 -2.24 3.27
C PHE A 88 -3.93 -1.38 3.05
N ALA A 89 -4.48 -1.37 1.82
CA ALA A 89 -5.68 -0.63 1.50
C ALA A 89 -6.86 -1.10 2.35
N ASN A 90 -6.96 -2.41 2.61
CA ASN A 90 -7.97 -2.94 3.52
C ASN A 90 -7.76 -2.50 4.99
N HIS A 91 -6.52 -2.37 5.45
CA HIS A 91 -6.24 -1.87 6.81
C HIS A 91 -6.64 -0.41 7.00
N PHE A 92 -6.48 0.43 5.96
CA PHE A 92 -6.76 1.86 6.03
C PHE A 92 -8.16 2.25 5.53
N GLY A 93 -9.01 1.29 5.16
CA GLY A 93 -10.33 1.61 4.61
C GLY A 93 -10.30 2.20 3.20
N LEU A 94 -9.21 2.02 2.44
CA LEU A 94 -9.03 2.58 1.09
C LEU A 94 -9.66 1.72 -0.02
N THR A 95 -10.49 0.73 0.34
CA THR A 95 -11.30 -0.05 -0.62
C THR A 95 -12.77 0.13 -0.28
N PRO A 96 -13.69 0.11 -1.27
CA PRO A 96 -15.13 0.26 -0.98
C PRO A 96 -15.66 -0.78 0.03
N ALA A 97 -15.09 -1.99 0.02
CA ALA A 97 -15.44 -3.03 0.98
C ALA A 97 -14.93 -2.72 2.40
N ALA A 98 -13.71 -2.20 2.52
CA ALA A 98 -13.13 -1.84 3.82
C ALA A 98 -13.74 -0.54 4.38
N GLU A 99 -14.05 0.43 3.52
CA GLU A 99 -14.75 1.66 3.86
C GLU A 99 -16.09 1.37 4.56
N ARG A 100 -16.89 0.45 4.01
CA ARG A 100 -18.16 0.02 4.64
C ARG A 100 -17.99 -0.58 6.04
N ASN A 101 -16.85 -1.22 6.32
CA ASN A 101 -16.58 -1.80 7.64
C ASN A 101 -16.11 -0.74 8.64
N VAL A 102 -15.45 0.31 8.15
CA VAL A 102 -15.05 1.48 8.93
C VAL A 102 -16.29 2.28 9.33
N SER A 103 -17.19 2.58 8.40
CA SER A 103 -18.41 3.37 8.69
C SER A 103 -19.32 2.74 9.75
N LYS A 104 -19.40 1.40 9.80
CA LYS A 104 -20.18 0.70 10.83
C LYS A 104 -19.65 0.89 12.25
N ARG A 105 -18.33 1.08 12.41
CA ARG A 105 -17.73 1.31 13.73
C ARG A 105 -18.10 2.68 14.30
N ASP A 106 -18.42 3.65 13.45
CA ASP A 106 -18.85 4.98 13.91
C ASP A 106 -20.31 4.97 14.36
N ASP A 107 -21.18 4.21 13.69
CA ASP A 107 -22.59 4.03 14.12
C ASP A 107 -22.70 3.29 15.47
N ASP A 108 -21.84 2.29 15.72
CA ASP A 108 -21.85 1.51 16.97
C ASP A 108 -21.18 2.24 18.17
N ARG A 109 -20.44 3.35 17.93
CA ARG A 109 -19.82 4.17 19.00
C ARG A 109 -20.81 5.12 19.72
N GLY A 110 -22.10 5.05 19.38
CA GLY A 110 -23.12 5.99 19.84
C GLY A 110 -23.66 5.84 21.27
N GLU A 111 -23.55 4.69 21.94
CA GLU A 111 -24.31 4.50 23.22
C GLU A 111 -23.60 3.77 24.38
N PHE A 112 -22.35 3.27 24.24
CA PHE A 112 -21.75 2.42 25.30
C PHE A 112 -20.28 2.67 25.66
N GLU A 113 -19.71 3.84 25.37
CA GLU A 113 -18.37 4.17 25.90
C GLU A 113 -18.44 4.81 27.30
N ALA A 114 -19.18 4.17 28.21
CA ALA A 114 -18.94 4.35 29.63
C ALA A 114 -17.59 3.70 29.95
N ASN A 115 -16.57 4.53 30.14
CA ASN A 115 -15.22 4.09 30.48
C ASN A 115 -15.27 3.11 31.67
N PRO A 116 -14.95 1.82 31.48
CA PRO A 116 -15.01 0.81 32.55
C PRO A 116 -13.94 1.02 33.64
N PHE A 117 -13.06 2.02 33.47
CA PHE A 117 -12.05 2.44 34.43
C PHE A 117 -12.36 3.77 35.12
N ALA A 118 -13.52 4.38 34.88
CA ALA A 118 -13.99 5.49 35.70
C ALA A 118 -14.34 4.94 37.09
N GLY A 119 -13.41 5.05 38.03
CA GLY A 119 -13.62 4.65 39.43
C GLY A 119 -14.82 5.39 40.04
N PRO A 120 -15.45 4.84 41.09
CA PRO A 120 -16.59 5.48 41.72
C PRO A 120 -16.16 6.87 42.21
N ALA A 121 -16.91 7.91 41.79
CA ALA A 121 -16.81 9.22 42.40
C ALA A 121 -17.10 9.04 43.89
N ALA A 122 -16.15 9.42 44.74
CA ALA A 122 -16.33 9.43 46.18
C ALA A 122 -17.38 10.50 46.50
N ASP A 123 -18.52 10.07 47.03
CA ASP A 123 -19.52 10.96 47.62
C ASP A 123 -19.11 11.25 49.09
N ASP A 124 -19.04 12.54 49.43
CA ASP A 124 -18.87 13.09 50.80
C ASP A 124 -20.10 12.87 51.70
#